data_AF-A0A1Y3BAJ1-F1
#
_entry.id   AF-A0A1Y3BAJ1-F1
#
_cell.length_a   1.000
_cell.length_b   1.000
_cell.length_c   1.000
_cell.angle_alpha   90.00
_cell.angle_beta   90.00
_cell.angle_gamma   90.00
#
_symmetry.space_group_name_H-M   'P 1'
#
loop_
_entity.id
_entity.type
_entity.pdbx_description
1 polymer ?
#
loop_
_entity_poly.entity_id
_entity_poly.type
_entity_poly.pdbx_seq_one_letter_code
_entity_poly.pdbx_strand_id
1 'polypeptide(L)'
;MTVRAEFNGQFNGIIFSKGTYGQSKCVYVKPHSGLTHTTFNVRYDECGTKPDLQGKYFENTIVIQYGTDIIEAYDEAKRLRCEWFEAYEKPATFRPAIPVSNNE
;
A
#
# COMPACT_ATOMS: atom_id res chain seq x y z
N MET A 1 -1.23 2.05 -2.33
CA MET A 1 -1.36 0.90 -3.26
C MET A 1 -2.71 0.26 -3.00
N THR A 2 -3.54 0.09 -4.03
CA THR A 2 -4.84 -0.60 -3.90
C THR A 2 -4.68 -2.01 -4.44
N VAL A 3 -4.98 -3.01 -3.62
CA VAL A 3 -4.77 -4.43 -3.91
C VAL A 3 -6.11 -5.11 -3.92
N ARG A 4 -6.41 -5.83 -5.00
CA ARG A 4 -7.56 -6.73 -5.10
C ARG A 4 -7.06 -8.16 -4.98
N ALA A 5 -7.60 -8.90 -4.02
CA ALA A 5 -7.32 -10.31 -3.82
C ALA A 5 -8.58 -11.12 -4.17
N GLU A 6 -8.40 -12.21 -4.91
CA GLU A 6 -9.45 -13.16 -5.29
C GLU A 6 -8.99 -14.56 -4.94
N PHE A 7 -9.90 -15.37 -4.41
CA PHE A 7 -9.62 -16.70 -3.91
C PHE A 7 -10.45 -17.73 -4.65
N ASN A 8 -9.89 -18.93 -4.86
CA ASN A 8 -10.59 -20.04 -5.52
C ASN A 8 -11.76 -20.62 -4.68
N GLY A 9 -11.92 -20.16 -3.43
CA GLY A 9 -12.95 -20.58 -2.48
C GLY A 9 -13.06 -19.59 -1.32
N GLN A 10 -13.77 -19.97 -0.26
CA GLN A 10 -13.86 -19.13 0.95
C GLN A 10 -12.50 -19.00 1.63
N PHE A 11 -12.03 -17.77 1.80
CA PHE A 11 -10.82 -17.46 2.54
C PHE A 11 -11.15 -17.13 3.99
N ASN A 12 -10.63 -17.95 4.91
CA ASN A 12 -10.81 -17.79 6.37
C ASN A 12 -9.50 -17.43 7.09
N GLY A 13 -8.43 -17.19 6.35
CA GLY A 13 -7.13 -16.81 6.88
C GLY A 13 -7.02 -15.32 7.21
N ILE A 14 -5.79 -14.86 7.36
CA ILE A 14 -5.43 -13.47 7.67
C ILE A 14 -4.46 -12.93 6.60
N ILE A 15 -4.64 -11.65 6.23
CA ILE A 15 -3.70 -10.94 5.35
C ILE A 15 -3.16 -9.71 6.06
N PHE A 16 -1.84 -9.59 6.14
CA PHE A 16 -1.15 -8.49 6.82
C PHE A 16 0.20 -8.18 6.18
N SER A 17 0.80 -7.02 6.50
CA SER A 17 2.15 -6.72 6.02
C SER A 17 3.22 -7.51 6.78
N LYS A 18 4.23 -8.01 6.06
CA LYS A 18 5.36 -8.75 6.64
C LYS A 18 6.04 -7.91 7.73
N GLY A 19 6.34 -8.55 8.86
CA GLY A 19 7.03 -7.91 10.00
C GLY A 19 6.13 -7.06 10.88
N THR A 20 4.81 -7.01 10.63
CA THR A 20 3.85 -6.26 11.45
C THR A 20 2.84 -7.18 12.14
N TYR A 21 3.21 -8.44 12.40
CA TYR A 21 2.35 -9.38 13.12
C TYR A 21 1.93 -8.79 14.48
N GLY A 22 0.66 -8.95 14.84
CA GLY A 22 0.06 -8.36 16.06
C GLY A 22 -0.33 -6.87 15.95
N GLN A 23 0.07 -6.16 14.89
CA GLN A 23 -0.38 -4.77 14.67
C GLN A 23 -1.69 -4.76 13.89
N SER A 24 -2.81 -4.58 14.60
CA SER A 24 -4.16 -4.57 14.01
C SER A 24 -4.33 -3.56 12.86
N LYS A 25 -3.61 -2.43 12.90
CA LYS A 25 -3.61 -1.41 11.84
C LYS A 25 -3.05 -1.90 10.50
N CYS A 26 -2.25 -2.97 10.51
CA CYS A 26 -1.60 -3.54 9.32
C CYS A 26 -2.21 -4.88 8.91
N VAL A 27 -3.37 -5.23 9.47
CA VAL A 27 -4.19 -6.38 9.08
C VAL A 27 -5.24 -5.90 8.07
N TYR A 28 -5.15 -6.39 6.84
CA TYR A 28 -6.02 -6.01 5.74
C TYR A 28 -7.24 -6.93 5.61
N VAL A 29 -7.07 -8.20 5.97
CA VAL A 29 -8.16 -9.20 6.04
C VAL A 29 -8.06 -9.89 7.38
N LYS A 30 -9.16 -9.88 8.14
CA LYS A 30 -9.25 -10.55 9.44
C LYS A 30 -9.54 -12.05 9.26
N PRO A 31 -9.10 -12.88 10.23
CA PRO A 31 -9.50 -14.28 10.31
C PRO A 31 -11.01 -14.50 10.17
N HIS A 32 -11.40 -15.67 9.66
CA HIS A 32 -12.79 -16.12 9.56
C HIS A 32 -13.70 -15.17 8.76
N SER A 33 -13.13 -14.44 7.80
CA SER A 33 -13.89 -13.49 6.98
C SER A 33 -14.81 -14.18 5.97
N GLY A 34 -14.54 -15.43 5.58
CA GLY A 34 -15.33 -16.20 4.62
C GLY A 34 -15.39 -15.58 3.22
N LEU A 35 -14.49 -14.62 2.92
CA LEU A 35 -14.53 -13.84 1.70
C LEU A 35 -14.01 -14.64 0.52
N THR A 36 -14.60 -14.46 -0.67
CA THR A 36 -14.06 -14.98 -1.94
C THR A 36 -13.24 -13.95 -2.70
N HIS A 37 -13.41 -12.66 -2.36
CA HIS A 37 -12.62 -11.57 -2.87
C HIS A 37 -12.60 -10.40 -1.87
N THR A 38 -11.60 -9.54 -1.96
CA THR A 38 -11.51 -8.32 -1.18
C THR A 38 -10.68 -7.27 -1.91
N THR A 39 -10.86 -6.01 -1.55
CA THR A 39 -10.00 -4.90 -1.97
C THR A 39 -9.57 -4.12 -0.75
N PHE A 40 -8.27 -3.88 -0.61
CA PHE A 40 -7.71 -3.15 0.52
C PHE A 40 -6.58 -2.22 0.08
N ASN A 41 -6.31 -1.23 0.93
CA ASN A 41 -5.28 -0.23 0.67
C ASN A 41 -4.06 -0.48 1.56
N VAL A 42 -2.89 -0.57 0.92
CA VAL A 42 -1.59 -0.58 1.58
C VAL A 42 -0.98 0.82 1.43
N ARG A 43 -0.77 1.49 2.55
CA ARG A 43 -0.21 2.85 2.57
C ARG A 43 1.27 2.87 2.25
N TYR A 44 1.73 3.97 1.65
CA TYR A 44 3.11 4.13 1.20
C TYR A 44 4.09 4.43 2.34
N ASP A 45 3.59 4.97 3.44
CA ASP A 45 4.33 5.49 4.60
C ASP A 45 4.06 4.72 5.89
N GLU A 46 3.37 3.57 5.82
CA GLU A 46 3.02 2.74 6.96
C GLU A 46 3.24 1.25 6.67
N CYS A 47 3.12 0.42 7.72
CA CYS A 47 3.07 -1.05 7.64
C CYS A 47 4.27 -1.68 6.90
N GLY A 48 5.45 -1.09 7.02
CA GLY A 48 6.69 -1.60 6.43
C GLY A 48 6.82 -1.35 4.93
N THR A 49 5.95 -0.53 4.34
CA THR A 49 6.15 -0.03 2.98
C THR A 49 7.36 0.89 2.96
N LYS A 50 8.23 0.70 1.98
CA LYS A 50 9.47 1.46 1.83
C LYS A 50 9.79 1.75 0.37
N PRO A 51 10.46 2.86 0.06
CA PRO A 51 10.96 3.09 -1.27
C PRO A 51 12.04 2.06 -1.63
N ASP A 52 12.17 1.74 -2.90
CA ASP A 52 13.34 1.01 -3.41
C ASP A 52 14.58 1.91 -3.40
N LEU A 53 15.76 1.31 -3.61
CA LEU A 53 17.04 2.02 -3.52
C LEU A 53 17.16 3.20 -4.49
N GLN A 54 16.38 3.18 -5.57
CA GLN A 54 16.39 4.19 -6.63
C GLN A 54 15.27 5.22 -6.46
N GLY A 55 14.42 5.09 -5.43
CA GLY A 55 13.28 5.99 -5.18
C GLY A 55 12.17 5.91 -6.23
N LYS A 56 12.26 4.97 -7.19
CA LYS A 56 11.32 4.85 -8.31
C LYS A 56 10.06 4.09 -7.91
N TYR A 57 10.14 3.26 -6.88
CA TYR A 57 9.02 2.43 -6.46
C TYR A 57 8.83 2.44 -4.96
N PHE A 58 7.59 2.36 -4.51
CA PHE A 58 7.25 1.93 -3.15
C PHE A 58 6.91 0.45 -3.14
N GLU A 59 7.47 -0.26 -2.16
CA GLU A 59 7.36 -1.70 -2.04
C GLU A 59 6.87 -2.11 -0.67
N ASN A 60 5.96 -3.08 -0.64
CA ASN A 60 5.51 -3.74 0.57
C ASN A 60 5.48 -5.26 0.32
N THR A 61 5.62 -6.07 1.36
CA THR A 61 5.37 -7.51 1.25
C THR A 61 4.16 -7.83 2.10
N ILE A 62 3.10 -8.34 1.49
CA ILE A 62 1.95 -8.89 2.22
C ILE A 62 2.15 -10.38 2.46
N VAL A 63 1.73 -10.85 3.61
CA VAL A 63 1.66 -12.26 3.99
C VAL A 63 0.19 -12.67 3.93
N ILE A 64 -0.08 -13.77 3.23
CA ILE A 64 -1.38 -14.43 3.12
C ILE A 64 -1.22 -15.72 3.90
N GLN A 65 -1.76 -15.73 5.11
CA GLN A 65 -1.70 -16.88 6.01
C GLN A 65 -3.08 -17.54 6.03
N TYR A 66 -3.15 -18.83 5.70
CA TYR A 66 -4.44 -19.54 5.63
C TYR A 66 -4.93 -20.01 7.00
N GLY A 67 -4.00 -20.28 7.93
CA GLY A 67 -4.27 -20.46 9.36
C GLY A 67 -4.15 -19.14 10.15
N THR A 68 -4.53 -19.16 11.42
CA THR A 68 -4.45 -17.99 12.33
C THR A 68 -3.26 -18.01 13.27
N ASP A 69 -2.67 -19.19 13.47
CA ASP A 69 -1.80 -19.43 14.62
C ASP A 69 -0.33 -19.36 14.21
N ILE A 70 0.08 -20.19 13.26
CA ILE A 70 1.47 -20.34 12.83
C ILE A 70 1.56 -20.14 11.31
N ILE A 71 2.69 -19.61 10.85
CA ILE A 71 3.01 -19.54 9.43
C ILE A 71 3.50 -20.92 8.97
N GLU A 72 2.79 -21.51 8.03
CA GLU A 72 3.05 -22.83 7.46
C GLU A 72 3.71 -22.75 6.09
N ALA A 73 4.20 -23.89 5.58
CA ALA A 73 4.96 -23.94 4.33
C ALA A 73 4.14 -23.57 3.09
N TYR A 74 2.80 -23.64 3.17
CA TYR A 74 1.88 -23.26 2.10
C TYR A 74 1.36 -21.82 2.20
N ASP A 75 1.76 -21.07 3.23
CA ASP A 75 1.43 -19.65 3.30
C ASP A 75 2.26 -18.85 2.30
N GLU A 76 1.68 -17.75 1.82
CA GLU A 76 2.24 -17.00 0.71
C GLU A 76 2.74 -15.64 1.16
N ALA A 77 3.91 -15.24 0.66
CA ALA A 77 4.39 -13.86 0.76
C ALA A 77 4.44 -13.23 -0.63
N LYS A 78 3.65 -12.17 -0.85
CA LYS A 78 3.59 -11.46 -2.13
C LYS A 78 4.21 -10.08 -1.99
N ARG A 79 5.18 -9.78 -2.86
CA ARG A 79 5.77 -8.44 -2.95
C ARG A 79 4.92 -7.57 -3.86
N LEU A 80 4.41 -6.49 -3.29
CA LEU A 80 3.73 -5.40 -3.99
C LEU A 80 4.75 -4.34 -4.40
N ARG A 81 4.57 -3.79 -5.59
CA ARG A 81 5.43 -2.72 -6.13
C ARG A 81 4.55 -1.72 -6.88
N CYS A 82 4.62 -0.45 -6.49
CA CYS A 82 3.95 0.65 -7.19
C CYS A 82 4.97 1.69 -7.63
N GLU A 83 4.86 2.13 -8.88
CA GLU A 83 5.69 3.22 -9.42
C GLU A 83 5.31 4.54 -8.76
N TRP A 84 6.33 5.30 -8.36
CA TRP A 84 6.20 6.67 -7.93
C TRP A 84 6.95 7.55 -8.93
N PHE A 85 6.22 8.41 -9.63
CA PHE A 85 6.81 9.36 -10.56
C PHE A 85 7.00 10.69 -9.82
N GLU A 86 8.25 11.08 -9.59
CA GLU A 86 8.59 12.41 -9.05
C GLU A 86 8.28 13.56 -10.03
N ALA A 87 8.02 13.25 -11.30
CA ALA A 87 7.81 14.22 -12.37
C ALA A 87 6.36 14.70 -12.50
N TYR A 88 5.75 15.14 -11.39
CA TYR A 88 4.69 16.15 -11.49
C TYR A 88 5.31 17.46 -11.03
N GLU A 89 6.19 18.03 -11.85
CA GLU A 89 6.44 19.47 -11.79
C GLU A 89 5.06 20.12 -11.94
N LYS A 90 4.44 20.54 -10.83
CA LYS A 90 3.40 21.54 -10.89
C LYS A 90 4.16 22.80 -11.29
N PRO A 91 4.05 23.32 -12.53
CA PRO A 91 4.56 24.65 -12.78
C PRO A 91 3.83 25.53 -11.78
N ALA A 92 4.57 26.08 -10.81
CA ALA A 92 4.08 27.20 -10.04
C ALA A 92 3.64 28.20 -11.10
N THR A 93 2.35 28.45 -11.20
CA THR A 93 1.84 29.48 -12.09
C THR A 93 2.43 30.78 -11.57
N PHE A 94 3.56 31.18 -12.16
CA PHE A 94 4.18 32.46 -11.92
C PHE A 94 3.14 33.48 -12.37
N ARG A 95 2.38 34.00 -11.41
CA ARG A 95 1.56 35.19 -11.64
C ARG A 95 2.57 36.34 -11.63
N PRO A 96 2.93 36.94 -12.79
CA PRO A 96 3.72 38.16 -12.74
C PRO A 96 2.95 39.16 -11.89
N ALA A 97 3.61 39.73 -10.87
CA ALA A 97 3.03 40.82 -10.11
C ALA A 97 2.68 41.95 -11.08
N ILE A 98 1.42 42.35 -11.11
CA ILE A 98 0.95 43.48 -11.91
C ILE A 98 1.70 44.72 -11.40
N PRO A 99 2.50 45.41 -12.22
CA PRO A 99 3.12 46.65 -11.77
C PRO A 99 2.03 47.70 -11.58
N VAL A 100 1.92 48.23 -10.36
CA VAL A 100 1.10 49.41 -10.08
C VAL A 100 1.85 50.60 -10.65
N SER A 101 1.31 51.23 -11.69
CA SER A 101 1.80 52.55 -12.13
C SER A 101 1.37 53.57 -11.10
N ASN A 102 2.34 54.20 -10.42
CA ASN A 102 2.07 55.42 -9.69
C ASN A 102 1.83 56.52 -10.74
N ASN A 103 0.59 57.00 -10.83
CA ASN A 103 0.29 58.24 -11.53
C ASN A 103 0.73 59.40 -10.63
N GLU A 104 1.65 60.21 -11.14
CA GLU A 104 1.88 61.60 -10.71
C GLU A 104 1.01 62.53 -11.55
#